data_AF-A0A7S3CJ45-F1
#
_entry.id   AF-A0A7S3CJ45-F1
#
_cell.length_a   1.000
_cell.length_b   1.000
_cell.length_c   1.000
_cell.angle_alpha   90.00
_cell.angle_beta   90.00
_cell.angle_gamma   90.00
#
_symmetry.space_group_name_H-M   'P 1'
#
loop_
_entity.id
_entity.type
_entity.pdbx_description
1 polymer ?
#
loop_
_entity_poly.entity_id
_entity_poly.type
_entity_poly.pdbx_seq_one_letter_code
_entity_poly.pdbx_strand_id
1 'polypeptide(L)'
;MPDEGFTDFTLSSEDTLFNEIRNKHFNVAGPHLNKKISDIQRMMSDKNQKTIEELDKFVKKLKNMNIVKAKEVATSHINMAFHISQSQRNYDYLHMYGIEGKCIMGDDLKEIILRLETKITKQYNMIKVLRALVLLSSTQGGLQAKDYQQ
;
A
#
# COMPACT_ATOMS: atom_id res chain seq x y z
N MET A 1 15.51 25.81 -8.62
CA MET A 1 14.08 25.53 -8.82
C MET A 1 13.53 25.02 -7.51
N PRO A 2 12.38 25.51 -7.03
CA PRO A 2 11.79 25.01 -5.78
C PRO A 2 11.34 23.56 -5.98
N ASP A 3 11.72 22.67 -5.06
CA ASP A 3 11.42 21.23 -5.08
C ASP A 3 9.91 20.98 -5.27
N GLU A 4 9.56 20.30 -6.36
CA GLU A 4 8.19 19.87 -6.63
C GLU A 4 7.77 18.78 -5.62
N GLY A 5 7.01 19.17 -4.58
CA GLY A 5 5.93 18.36 -4.03
C GLY A 5 6.25 17.06 -3.27
N PHE A 6 7.51 16.72 -3.01
CA PHE A 6 7.85 15.56 -2.18
C PHE A 6 7.71 15.90 -0.70
N THR A 7 6.84 15.15 0.00
CA THR A 7 6.75 15.20 1.46
C THR A 7 7.47 13.99 2.02
N ASP A 8 8.57 14.21 2.72
CA ASP A 8 9.28 13.14 3.42
C ASP A 8 8.44 12.61 4.58
N PHE A 9 8.28 11.29 4.63
CA PHE A 9 7.47 10.63 5.63
C PHE A 9 8.22 9.42 6.20
N THR A 10 8.49 9.44 7.50
CA THR A 10 9.22 8.35 8.18
C THR A 10 8.26 7.23 8.56
N LEU A 11 8.57 6.01 8.12
CA LEU A 11 7.84 4.80 8.48
C LEU A 11 8.58 4.04 9.59
N SER A 12 8.15 4.21 10.84
CA SER A 12 8.75 3.54 12.01
C SER A 12 7.69 2.99 12.95
N SER A 13 8.08 2.04 13.81
CA SER A 13 7.20 1.50 14.86
C SER A 13 6.83 2.50 15.96
N GLU A 14 7.46 3.68 15.99
CA GLU A 14 7.10 4.77 16.90
C GLU A 14 5.77 5.40 16.49
N ASP A 15 5.41 5.33 15.20
CA ASP A 15 4.08 5.65 14.73
C ASP A 15 3.12 4.50 15.04
N THR A 16 2.26 4.74 16.04
CA THR A 16 1.24 3.79 16.45
C THR A 16 0.29 3.40 15.32
N LEU A 17 -0.03 4.33 14.41
CA LEU A 17 -0.93 4.06 13.30
C LEU A 17 -0.26 3.15 12.27
N PHE A 18 1.01 3.43 11.91
CA PHE A 18 1.78 2.55 11.03
C PHE A 18 1.96 1.16 11.62
N ASN A 19 2.28 1.06 12.92
CA ASN A 19 2.45 -0.22 13.60
C ASN A 19 1.17 -1.08 13.59
N GLU A 20 -0.01 -0.46 13.65
CA GLU A 20 -1.29 -1.15 13.53
C GLU A 20 -1.56 -1.71 12.12
N ILE A 21 -1.17 -0.98 11.05
CA ILE A 21 -1.56 -1.32 9.68
C ILE A 21 -0.51 -2.07 8.87
N ARG A 22 0.79 -1.94 9.18
CA ARG A 22 1.90 -2.42 8.33
C ARG A 22 1.87 -3.91 8.01
N ASN A 23 1.27 -4.72 8.89
CA ASN A 23 1.17 -6.17 8.76
C ASN A 23 -0.22 -6.64 8.28
N LYS A 24 -1.12 -5.73 7.94
CA LYS A 24 -2.47 -6.06 7.46
C LYS A 24 -2.48 -6.10 5.94
N HIS A 25 -3.24 -7.03 5.38
CA HIS A 25 -3.52 -7.02 3.96
C HIS A 25 -4.19 -5.69 3.57
N PHE A 26 -3.88 -5.17 2.38
CA PHE A 26 -4.28 -3.82 1.97
C PHE A 26 -5.81 -3.63 1.93
N ASN A 27 -6.56 -4.68 1.58
CA ASN A 27 -8.03 -4.70 1.64
C ASN A 27 -8.60 -4.43 3.04
N VAL A 28 -7.82 -4.68 4.10
CA VAL A 28 -8.20 -4.43 5.50
C VAL A 28 -7.63 -3.10 5.98
N ALA A 29 -6.41 -2.75 5.55
CA ALA A 29 -5.72 -1.53 5.98
C ALA A 29 -6.48 -0.26 5.57
N GLY A 30 -7.00 -0.19 4.33
CA GLY A 30 -7.73 0.98 3.83
C GLY A 30 -8.97 1.35 4.68
N PRO A 31 -9.93 0.43 4.90
CA PRO A 31 -11.08 0.67 5.76
C PRO A 31 -10.70 1.01 7.22
N HIS A 32 -9.64 0.38 7.77
CA HIS A 32 -9.15 0.67 9.11
C HIS A 32 -8.64 2.11 9.25
N LEU A 33 -7.87 2.58 8.26
CA LEU A 33 -7.40 3.95 8.19
C LEU A 33 -8.58 4.93 8.18
N ASN A 34 -9.53 4.76 7.25
CA ASN A 34 -10.73 5.60 7.13
C ASN A 34 -11.48 5.75 8.46
N LYS A 35 -11.68 4.63 9.18
CA LYS A 35 -12.33 4.64 10.50
C LYS A 35 -11.57 5.50 11.51
N LYS A 36 -10.23 5.41 11.55
CA LYS A 36 -9.41 6.20 12.48
C LYS A 36 -9.49 7.70 12.21
N ILE A 37 -9.61 8.13 10.96
CA ILE A 37 -9.81 9.55 10.65
C ILE A 37 -11.17 10.02 11.10
N SER A 38 -12.23 9.24 10.84
CA SER A 38 -13.57 9.57 11.32
C SER A 38 -13.60 9.69 12.85
N ASP A 39 -12.88 8.83 13.57
CA ASP A 39 -12.72 8.93 15.02
C ASP A 39 -11.96 10.19 15.45
N ILE A 40 -10.84 10.52 14.77
CA ILE A 40 -10.04 11.73 15.03
C ILE A 40 -10.84 13.00 14.73
N GLN A 41 -11.59 13.04 13.63
CA GLN A 41 -12.48 14.13 13.27
C GLN A 41 -13.59 14.31 14.30
N ARG A 42 -14.26 13.22 14.72
CA ARG A 42 -15.29 13.26 15.77
C ARG A 42 -14.73 13.81 17.09
N MET A 43 -13.55 13.34 17.50
CA MET A 43 -12.86 13.84 18.70
C MET A 43 -12.50 15.33 18.63
N MET A 44 -12.27 15.88 17.43
CA MET A 44 -12.01 17.31 17.24
C MET A 44 -13.31 18.14 17.21
N SER A 45 -14.38 17.64 16.58
CA SER A 45 -15.68 18.31 16.50
C SER A 45 -16.41 18.37 17.85
N ASP A 46 -16.17 17.39 18.74
CA ASP A 46 -16.69 17.33 20.11
C ASP A 46 -16.23 18.49 21.02
N LYS A 47 -15.28 19.32 20.58
CA LYS A 47 -14.84 20.53 21.31
C LYS A 47 -15.93 21.61 21.45
N ASN A 48 -16.95 21.60 20.59
CA ASN A 48 -17.92 22.70 20.51
C ASN A 48 -19.19 22.50 21.36
N GLN A 49 -19.37 21.38 22.09
CA GLN A 49 -20.60 21.11 22.84
C GLN A 49 -20.40 20.28 24.13
N LYS A 50 -19.61 20.75 25.11
CA LYS A 50 -19.46 20.04 26.40
C LYS A 50 -19.41 20.96 27.63
N THR A 51 -19.92 20.46 28.76
CA THR A 51 -19.87 21.11 30.08
C THR A 51 -18.44 21.15 30.64
N ILE A 52 -18.18 22.08 31.56
CA ILE A 52 -16.83 22.40 32.09
C ILE A 52 -16.07 21.17 32.65
N GLU A 53 -16.75 20.21 33.25
CA GLU A 53 -16.14 18.97 33.79
C GLU A 53 -15.71 17.96 32.70
N GLU A 54 -16.44 17.91 31.59
CA GLU A 54 -16.07 17.09 30.43
C GLU A 54 -14.90 17.73 29.66
N LEU A 55 -14.81 19.07 29.70
CA LEU A 55 -13.67 19.82 29.17
C LEU A 55 -12.37 19.51 29.93
N ASP A 56 -12.41 19.37 31.26
CA ASP A 56 -11.23 19.04 32.08
C ASP A 56 -10.75 17.59 31.85
N LYS A 57 -11.68 16.62 31.72
CA LYS A 57 -11.35 15.24 31.31
C LYS A 57 -10.78 15.18 29.89
N PHE A 58 -11.32 16.00 28.98
CA PHE A 58 -10.83 16.13 27.63
C PHE A 58 -9.41 16.73 27.61
N VAL A 59 -9.15 17.83 28.32
CA VAL A 59 -7.83 18.47 28.45
C VAL A 59 -6.80 17.54 29.10
N LYS A 60 -7.18 16.73 30.10
CA LYS A 60 -6.30 15.69 30.68
C LYS A 60 -5.94 14.58 29.68
N LYS A 61 -6.86 14.23 28.77
CA LYS A 61 -6.61 13.29 27.66
C LYS A 61 -5.76 13.93 26.54
N LEU A 62 -5.85 15.25 26.38
CA LEU A 62 -5.07 16.03 25.39
C LEU A 62 -3.61 16.26 25.79
N LYS A 63 -3.28 16.34 27.09
CA LYS A 63 -1.90 16.64 27.56
C LYS A 63 -0.83 15.64 27.07
N ASN A 64 -1.21 14.44 26.64
CA ASN A 64 -0.27 13.41 26.16
C ASN A 64 -0.33 13.15 24.64
N MET A 65 -1.22 13.81 23.89
CA MET A 65 -1.41 13.57 22.45
C MET A 65 -1.27 14.88 21.69
N ASN A 66 -0.18 15.04 20.93
CA ASN A 66 -0.06 16.12 19.96
C ASN A 66 -1.02 15.85 18.80
N ILE A 67 -2.28 16.28 18.95
CA ILE A 67 -3.37 16.02 17.99
C ILE A 67 -3.03 16.53 16.60
N VAL A 68 -2.33 17.65 16.50
CA VAL A 68 -1.94 18.23 15.20
C VAL A 68 -1.00 17.26 14.49
N LYS A 69 0.03 16.74 15.17
CA LYS A 69 0.90 15.70 14.64
C LYS A 69 0.16 14.40 14.34
N ALA A 70 -0.75 13.96 15.21
CA ALA A 70 -1.54 12.75 14.97
C ALA A 70 -2.44 12.87 13.72
N LYS A 71 -3.03 14.05 13.49
CA LYS A 71 -3.83 14.35 12.30
C LYS A 71 -2.96 14.37 11.04
N GLU A 72 -1.79 14.98 11.11
CA GLU A 72 -0.82 15.04 10.01
C GLU A 72 -0.35 13.65 9.59
N VAL A 73 0.11 12.84 10.56
CA VAL A 73 0.50 11.44 10.37
C VAL A 73 -0.64 10.62 9.77
N ALA A 74 -1.86 10.73 10.32
CA ALA A 74 -3.01 10.04 9.77
C ALA A 74 -3.32 10.45 8.32
N THR A 75 -3.21 11.74 8.00
CA THR A 75 -3.44 12.26 6.65
C THR A 75 -2.41 11.71 5.66
N SER A 76 -1.14 11.64 6.04
CA SER A 76 -0.08 11.05 5.21
C SER A 76 -0.35 9.58 4.90
N HIS A 77 -0.76 8.78 5.90
CA HIS A 77 -1.12 7.37 5.68
C HIS A 77 -2.35 7.19 4.77
N ILE A 78 -3.34 8.08 4.83
CA ILE A 78 -4.47 8.06 3.88
C ILE A 78 -4.00 8.30 2.48
N ASN A 79 -3.22 9.36 2.26
CA ASN A 79 -2.78 9.74 0.93
C ASN A 79 -1.96 8.58 0.34
N MET A 80 -1.05 8.00 1.13
CA MET A 80 -0.34 6.79 0.77
C MET A 80 -1.29 5.63 0.43
N ALA A 81 -2.28 5.35 1.27
CA ALA A 81 -3.23 4.27 1.02
C ALA A 81 -4.10 4.54 -0.24
N PHE A 82 -4.46 5.79 -0.49
CA PHE A 82 -5.15 6.19 -1.70
C PHE A 82 -4.28 5.94 -2.93
N HIS A 83 -3.02 6.38 -2.92
CA HIS A 83 -2.07 6.14 -4.00
C HIS A 83 -1.85 4.65 -4.26
N ILE A 84 -1.72 3.83 -3.20
CA ILE A 84 -1.61 2.38 -3.33
C ILE A 84 -2.90 1.80 -3.94
N SER A 85 -4.08 2.22 -3.47
CA SER A 85 -5.36 1.75 -4.03
C SER A 85 -5.51 2.10 -5.51
N GLN A 86 -5.07 3.31 -5.93
CA GLN A 86 -5.05 3.68 -7.34
C GLN A 86 -4.09 2.79 -8.14
N SER A 87 -2.91 2.51 -7.60
CA SER A 87 -1.94 1.61 -8.24
C SER A 87 -2.49 0.19 -8.42
N GLN A 88 -3.29 -0.31 -7.47
CA GLN A 88 -3.91 -1.63 -7.54
C GLN A 88 -5.04 -1.72 -8.57
N ARG A 89 -5.65 -0.58 -8.95
CA ARG A 89 -6.67 -0.50 -10.02
C ARG A 89 -6.06 -0.37 -11.41
N ASN A 90 -4.75 -0.13 -11.50
CA ASN A 90 -4.08 -0.02 -12.78
C ASN A 90 -4.10 -1.39 -13.51
N TYR A 91 -4.57 -1.40 -14.76
CA TYR A 91 -4.66 -2.63 -15.57
C TYR A 91 -3.32 -3.34 -15.73
N ASP A 92 -2.22 -2.61 -15.84
CA ASP A 92 -0.88 -3.19 -15.93
C ASP A 92 -0.46 -3.88 -14.66
N TYR A 93 -0.79 -3.26 -13.51
CA TYR A 93 -0.59 -3.88 -12.21
C TYR A 93 -1.40 -5.17 -12.11
N LEU A 94 -2.70 -5.13 -12.43
CA LEU A 94 -3.58 -6.29 -12.35
C LEU A 94 -3.13 -7.44 -13.28
N HIS A 95 -2.66 -7.11 -14.48
CA HIS A 95 -2.17 -8.13 -15.41
C HIS A 95 -0.87 -8.78 -14.92
N MET A 96 0.07 -7.99 -14.38
CA MET A 96 1.30 -8.54 -13.78
C MET A 96 0.99 -9.35 -12.53
N TYR A 97 0.12 -8.86 -11.66
CA TYR A 97 -0.35 -9.57 -10.47
C TYR A 97 -0.98 -10.93 -10.82
N GLY A 98 -1.77 -10.98 -11.90
CA GLY A 98 -2.33 -12.24 -12.41
C GLY A 98 -1.27 -13.22 -12.91
N ILE A 99 -0.23 -12.73 -13.60
CA ILE A 99 0.91 -13.57 -14.03
C ILE A 99 1.63 -14.13 -12.81
N GLU A 100 1.96 -13.29 -11.83
CA GLU A 100 2.65 -13.70 -10.61
C GLU A 100 1.85 -14.78 -9.85
N GLY A 101 0.53 -14.61 -9.73
CA GLY A 101 -0.35 -15.60 -9.13
C GLY A 101 -0.31 -16.95 -9.84
N LYS A 102 -0.37 -16.96 -11.19
CA LYS A 102 -0.25 -18.20 -11.99
C LYS A 102 1.11 -18.88 -11.81
N CYS A 103 2.20 -18.10 -11.77
CA CYS A 103 3.54 -18.65 -11.50
C CYS A 103 3.60 -19.36 -10.14
N ILE A 104 2.96 -18.81 -9.11
CA ILE A 104 2.95 -19.38 -7.75
C ILE A 104 2.07 -20.64 -7.69
N MET A 105 0.92 -20.63 -8.36
CA MET A 105 0.00 -21.77 -8.38
C MET A 105 0.50 -22.93 -9.25
N GLY A 106 1.51 -22.71 -10.09
CA GLY A 106 2.00 -23.71 -11.05
C GLY A 106 1.00 -23.97 -12.19
N ASP A 107 0.23 -22.94 -12.56
CA ASP A 107 -0.73 -22.99 -13.66
C ASP A 107 -0.02 -23.02 -15.03
N ASP A 108 -0.81 -23.12 -16.12
CA ASP A 108 -0.36 -23.26 -17.52
C ASP A 108 0.89 -22.42 -17.89
N LEU A 109 2.06 -23.08 -17.88
CA LEU A 109 3.34 -22.45 -18.17
C LEU A 109 3.39 -21.83 -19.57
N LYS A 110 2.74 -22.44 -20.55
CA LYS A 110 2.75 -21.92 -21.94
C LYS A 110 2.03 -20.59 -22.01
N GLU A 111 0.90 -20.48 -21.33
CA GLU A 111 0.15 -19.23 -21.25
C GLU A 111 0.94 -18.14 -20.51
N ILE A 112 1.63 -18.51 -19.42
CA ILE A 112 2.47 -17.58 -18.65
C ILE A 112 3.59 -17.02 -19.52
N ILE A 113 4.33 -17.90 -20.21
CA ILE A 113 5.44 -17.52 -21.10
C ILE A 113 4.94 -16.60 -22.21
N LEU A 114 3.86 -16.96 -22.91
CA LEU A 114 3.27 -16.15 -23.98
C LEU A 114 2.86 -14.74 -23.50
N ARG A 115 2.30 -14.65 -22.28
CA ARG A 115 1.95 -13.35 -21.69
C ARG A 115 3.19 -12.52 -21.35
N LEU A 116 4.27 -13.14 -20.88
CA LEU A 116 5.54 -12.46 -20.59
C LEU A 116 6.21 -11.97 -21.88
N GLU A 117 6.27 -12.78 -22.93
CA GLU A 117 6.75 -12.36 -24.25
C GLU A 117 5.98 -11.16 -24.78
N THR A 118 4.64 -11.19 -24.68
CA THR A 118 3.80 -10.07 -25.09
C THR A 118 4.16 -8.79 -24.32
N LYS A 119 4.52 -8.90 -23.03
CA LYS A 119 4.97 -7.75 -22.22
C LYS A 119 6.35 -7.25 -22.65
N ILE A 120 7.27 -8.14 -23.00
CA ILE A 120 8.60 -7.79 -23.53
C ILE A 120 8.45 -7.05 -24.87
N THR A 121 7.67 -7.60 -25.81
CA THR A 121 7.42 -7.01 -27.14
C THR A 121 6.77 -5.62 -27.03
N LYS A 122 5.88 -5.43 -26.04
CA LYS A 122 5.26 -4.13 -25.76
C LYS A 122 6.15 -3.18 -24.94
N GLN A 123 7.42 -3.51 -24.73
CA GLN A 123 8.40 -2.73 -23.99
C GLN A 123 7.92 -2.33 -22.58
N TYR A 124 7.29 -3.27 -21.87
CA TYR A 124 6.94 -3.06 -20.47
C TYR A 124 8.18 -2.82 -19.59
N ASN A 125 7.95 -2.25 -18.41
CA ASN A 125 8.99 -2.03 -17.43
C ASN A 125 9.83 -3.31 -17.21
N MET A 126 11.11 -3.22 -17.59
CA MET A 126 12.05 -4.34 -17.61
C MET A 126 12.17 -5.02 -16.24
N ILE A 127 12.23 -4.23 -15.17
CA ILE A 127 12.38 -4.75 -13.81
C ILE A 127 11.16 -5.61 -13.41
N LYS A 128 9.95 -5.21 -13.78
CA LYS A 128 8.74 -6.00 -13.49
C LYS A 128 8.74 -7.33 -14.24
N VAL A 129 9.13 -7.32 -15.51
CA VAL A 129 9.19 -8.54 -16.33
C VAL A 129 10.28 -9.48 -15.82
N LEU A 130 11.48 -8.99 -15.53
CA LEU A 130 12.57 -9.80 -14.99
C LEU A 130 12.20 -10.43 -13.64
N ARG A 131 11.54 -9.69 -12.75
CA ARG A 131 11.04 -10.24 -11.48
C ARG A 131 10.06 -11.39 -11.70
N ALA A 132 9.16 -11.27 -12.68
CA ALA A 132 8.20 -12.34 -13.00
C ALA A 132 8.89 -13.56 -13.62
N LEU A 133 9.92 -13.38 -14.46
CA LEU A 133 10.73 -14.48 -15.01
C LEU A 133 11.51 -15.21 -13.92
N VAL A 134 12.12 -14.47 -12.99
CA VAL A 134 12.81 -15.06 -11.83
C VAL A 134 11.83 -15.80 -10.93
N LEU A 135 10.64 -15.24 -10.70
CA LEU A 135 9.58 -15.92 -9.95
C LEU A 135 9.18 -17.23 -10.63
N LEU A 136 8.92 -17.22 -11.93
CA LEU A 136 8.59 -18.42 -12.71
C LEU A 136 9.70 -19.48 -12.61
N SER A 137 10.95 -19.09 -12.83
CA SER A 137 12.10 -20.00 -12.70
C SER A 137 12.18 -20.59 -11.28
N SER A 138 11.98 -19.77 -10.27
CA SER A 138 12.06 -20.20 -8.86
C SER A 138 10.93 -21.16 -8.47
N THR A 139 9.72 -20.97 -9.00
CA THR A 139 8.57 -21.82 -8.67
C THR A 139 8.53 -23.12 -9.48
N GLN A 140 9.16 -23.15 -10.67
CA GLN A 140 9.12 -24.30 -11.57
C GLN A 140 10.43 -25.13 -11.61
N GLY A 141 11.42 -24.79 -10.78
CA GLY A 141 12.70 -25.50 -10.75
C GLY A 141 13.60 -25.18 -11.95
N GLY A 142 13.46 -23.97 -12.51
CA GLY A 142 14.19 -23.50 -13.68
C GLY A 142 13.30 -23.30 -14.91
N LEU A 143 13.81 -22.54 -15.87
CA LEU A 143 13.22 -22.44 -17.21
C LEU A 143 13.85 -23.51 -18.11
N GLN A 144 13.05 -24.13 -18.96
CA GLN A 144 13.56 -25.08 -19.96
C GLN A 144 14.43 -24.31 -20.97
N ALA A 145 15.51 -24.93 -21.47
CA ALA A 145 16.46 -24.27 -22.38
C ALA A 145 15.78 -23.68 -23.63
N LYS A 146 14.77 -24.40 -24.17
CA LYS A 146 13.96 -23.95 -25.31
C LYS A 146 13.19 -22.65 -25.06
N ASP A 147 12.74 -22.42 -23.83
CA ASP A 147 11.91 -21.26 -23.46
C ASP A 147 12.81 -20.10 -22.99
N TYR A 148 14.06 -20.38 -22.61
CA TYR A 148 15.05 -19.37 -22.23
C TYR A 148 15.76 -18.75 -23.45
N GLN A 149 15.93 -19.52 -24.52
CA GLN A 149 16.70 -19.11 -25.72
C GLN A 149 15.84 -18.55 -26.85
N GLN A 150 14.51 -18.50 -26.69
CA GLN A 150 13.58 -17.86 -27.63
C GLN A 150 13.72 -16.33 -27.63
#